data_AF-A0A7K4ANT1-F1
#
_entry.id   AF-A0A7K4ANT1-F1
#
_cell.length_a   1.000
_cell.length_b   1.000
_cell.length_c   1.000
_cell.angle_alpha   90.00
_cell.angle_beta   90.00
_cell.angle_gamma   90.00
#
_symmetry.space_group_name_H-M   'P 1'
#
loop_
_entity.id
_entity.type
_entity.pdbx_description
1 polymer ?
#
loop_
_entity_poly.entity_id
_entity_poly.type
_entity_poly.pdbx_seq_one_letter_code
_entity_poly.pdbx_strand_id
1 'polypeptide(L)'
;MDEKRIEDRQLAFLVDGDNASATMIEEMLAEASKYGSVIIRRVYGNWTAAGQVSTWKSKLKDYALTPYQQFPNISNRYVTKNTTDIALIIDAMDILHDGIVTGFVIVSSDSDYTSLAIRIREHGLFVIGIGKKDTHDSFRRACDVFVSTENLGKNSEDETEEKGGRPKGHRKRRPVRDALELLNRAFEHAVNDDGRALNGDIGAALRRLDSAFDTRTYGKSSLLNLIEELDDVFEVERFDRGTIYVSKKGKGPSKKCQSVPEVISRPGNSAAPSCNCTKTAKDALPLLNQAFDAADKTKDGWVDTFRLFKTARKIDPSFDSANYGKEKISHLLEDLPSYFVMNRRGKNMLVRRVEKAEEELQPVAEVIDGSVDEAPVYEGTVSIGEMEALRQVTKAFEATVKGNGRAYLPQMSKTVKRIAPELDFKSMGKRHLRGFLEEYPDIFTLHKEGRNVYVSKRKGRRPATRSIAELVQ
;
A
#
# COMPACT_ATOMS: atom_id res chain seq x y z
N MET A 1 2.63 0.45 3.83
CA MET A 1 3.32 1.59 3.21
C MET A 1 2.28 2.32 2.38
N ASP A 2 1.98 3.57 2.71
CA ASP A 2 1.21 4.41 1.80
C ASP A 2 2.01 4.51 0.49
N GLU A 3 1.47 3.98 -0.59
CA GLU A 3 1.92 4.25 -1.96
C GLU A 3 1.66 5.71 -2.30
N LYS A 4 2.31 6.65 -1.60
CA LYS A 4 2.69 7.91 -2.25
C LYS A 4 3.39 7.48 -3.53
N ARG A 5 2.87 7.94 -4.67
CA ARG A 5 3.32 7.49 -5.99
C ARG A 5 4.83 7.52 -6.00
N ILE A 6 5.45 6.42 -6.45
CA ILE A 6 6.90 6.31 -6.57
C ILE A 6 7.47 7.56 -7.28
N GLU A 7 6.71 8.10 -8.22
CA GLU A 7 6.94 9.33 -8.98
C GLU A 7 7.05 10.62 -8.14
N ASP A 8 6.42 10.70 -6.97
CA ASP A 8 6.45 11.90 -6.12
C ASP A 8 7.66 11.94 -5.17
N ARG A 9 8.42 10.84 -5.07
CA ARG A 9 9.56 10.78 -4.14
C ARG A 9 10.65 11.74 -4.56
N GLN A 10 11.07 12.58 -3.64
CA GLN A 10 12.28 13.39 -3.78
C GLN A 10 13.46 12.59 -3.23
N LEU A 11 14.52 12.44 -4.01
CA LEU A 11 15.68 11.61 -3.69
C LEU A 11 16.97 12.44 -3.56
N ALA A 12 17.79 12.09 -2.57
CA ALA A 12 19.18 12.53 -2.47
C ALA A 12 20.11 11.47 -3.07
N PHE A 13 20.86 11.83 -4.11
CA PHE A 13 21.83 10.96 -4.77
C PHE A 13 23.24 11.30 -4.32
N LEU A 14 23.79 10.42 -3.48
CA LEU A 14 25.04 10.62 -2.76
C LEU A 14 26.06 9.57 -3.25
N VAL A 15 27.17 10.05 -3.81
CA VAL A 15 28.19 9.20 -4.42
C VAL A 15 29.48 9.26 -3.65
N ASP A 16 29.95 8.10 -3.23
CA ASP A 16 31.33 7.91 -2.79
C ASP A 16 32.26 7.92 -4.02
N GLY A 17 32.82 9.09 -4.32
CA GLY A 17 33.62 9.32 -5.53
C GLY A 17 34.99 8.65 -5.50
N ASP A 18 35.47 8.23 -4.32
CA ASP A 18 36.71 7.48 -4.16
C ASP A 18 36.50 6.00 -4.53
N ASN A 19 35.32 5.43 -4.22
CA ASN A 19 35.00 4.03 -4.50
C ASN A 19 34.17 3.79 -5.77
N ALA A 20 33.41 4.78 -6.25
CA ALA A 20 32.54 4.65 -7.44
C ALA A 20 33.20 5.19 -8.72
N SER A 21 32.91 4.57 -9.86
CA SER A 21 33.40 5.02 -11.18
C SER A 21 32.40 5.98 -11.84
N ALA A 22 32.90 7.09 -12.38
CA ALA A 22 32.08 8.06 -13.11
C ALA A 22 31.52 7.52 -14.45
N THR A 23 32.02 6.39 -14.93
CA THR A 23 31.63 5.82 -16.24
C THR A 23 30.16 5.41 -16.30
N MET A 24 29.56 5.04 -15.17
CA MET A 24 28.19 4.50 -15.11
C MET A 24 27.18 5.52 -14.55
N ILE A 25 27.56 6.80 -14.44
CA ILE A 25 26.73 7.81 -13.77
C ILE A 25 25.37 8.00 -14.45
N GLU A 26 25.33 7.93 -15.79
CA GLU A 26 24.11 8.06 -16.57
C GLU A 26 23.13 6.94 -16.22
N GLU A 27 23.62 5.69 -16.22
CA GLU A 27 22.82 4.52 -15.90
C GLU A 27 22.42 4.47 -14.42
N MET A 28 23.29 4.94 -13.52
CA MET A 28 22.96 5.07 -12.09
C MET A 28 21.83 6.08 -11.86
N LEU A 29 21.90 7.24 -12.50
CA LEU A 29 20.85 8.27 -12.41
C LEU A 29 19.55 7.79 -13.07
N ALA A 30 19.63 7.10 -14.19
CA ALA A 30 18.47 6.50 -14.85
C ALA A 30 17.80 5.44 -13.97
N GLU A 31 18.59 4.60 -13.28
CA GLU A 31 18.05 3.62 -12.33
C GLU A 31 17.43 4.28 -11.11
N ALA A 32 18.07 5.31 -10.53
CA ALA A 32 17.51 6.09 -9.43
C ALA A 32 16.18 6.75 -9.80
N SER A 33 16.08 7.26 -11.03
CA SER A 33 14.88 7.95 -11.55
C SER A 33 13.65 7.04 -11.63
N LYS A 34 13.83 5.71 -11.65
CA LYS A 34 12.72 4.74 -11.56
C LYS A 34 11.99 4.79 -10.21
N TYR A 35 12.62 5.35 -9.18
CA TYR A 35 12.13 5.34 -7.81
C TYR A 35 11.73 6.72 -7.27
N GLY A 36 11.95 7.79 -8.04
CA GLY A 36 11.65 9.17 -7.67
C GLY A 36 12.49 10.20 -8.44
N SER A 37 12.20 11.48 -8.20
CA SER A 37 12.97 12.61 -8.74
C SER A 37 14.23 12.88 -7.90
N VAL A 38 15.40 12.89 -8.54
CA VAL A 38 16.67 13.18 -7.88
C VAL A 38 16.91 14.70 -7.81
N ILE A 39 16.77 15.27 -6.61
CA ILE A 39 16.91 16.72 -6.38
C ILE A 39 18.24 17.14 -5.76
N ILE A 40 18.92 16.23 -5.04
CA ILE A 40 20.28 16.45 -4.55
C ILE A 40 21.20 15.49 -5.28
N ARG A 41 22.30 16.00 -5.82
CA ARG A 41 23.33 15.21 -6.52
C ARG A 41 24.69 15.62 -6.02
N ARG A 42 25.28 14.81 -5.15
CA ARG A 42 26.58 15.11 -4.50
C ARG A 42 27.56 13.98 -4.72
N VAL A 43 28.81 14.35 -5.01
CA VAL A 43 29.92 13.41 -5.16
C VAL A 43 31.00 13.80 -4.16
N TYR A 44 31.28 12.90 -3.22
CA TYR A 44 32.21 13.11 -2.11
C TYR A 44 33.57 12.53 -2.49
N GLY A 45 34.64 13.24 -2.15
CA GLY A 45 35.99 12.73 -2.32
C GLY A 45 37.04 13.82 -2.28
N ASN A 46 38.28 13.42 -2.50
CA ASN A 46 39.40 14.35 -2.61
C ASN A 46 39.66 14.75 -4.07
N TRP A 47 39.10 15.88 -4.51
CA TRP A 47 39.23 16.42 -5.87
C TRP A 47 40.61 17.00 -6.19
N THR A 48 41.46 17.16 -5.17
CA THR A 48 42.86 17.57 -5.35
C THR A 48 43.79 16.39 -5.61
N ALA A 49 43.40 15.17 -5.24
CA ALA A 49 44.18 13.97 -5.50
C ALA A 49 44.08 13.53 -6.97
N ALA A 50 45.20 13.03 -7.51
CA ALA A 50 45.19 12.25 -8.74
C ALA A 50 44.62 10.84 -8.42
N GLY A 51 43.51 10.48 -9.05
CA GLY A 51 42.80 9.23 -8.73
C GLY A 51 41.43 9.12 -9.39
N GLN A 52 40.57 8.24 -8.88
CA GLN A 52 39.27 7.93 -9.46
C GLN A 52 38.32 9.14 -9.49
N VAL A 53 38.41 10.04 -8.49
CA VAL A 53 37.70 11.33 -8.42
C VAL A 53 37.98 12.23 -9.64
N SER A 54 39.15 12.10 -10.29
CA SER A 54 39.46 12.88 -11.49
C SER A 54 38.55 12.55 -12.67
N THR A 55 38.05 11.31 -12.76
CA THR A 55 37.12 10.88 -13.82
C THR A 55 35.74 11.56 -13.69
N TRP A 56 35.39 12.01 -12.48
CA TRP A 56 34.15 12.72 -12.22
C TRP A 56 34.17 14.17 -12.70
N LYS A 57 35.35 14.79 -12.87
CA LYS A 57 35.49 16.22 -13.20
C LYS A 57 34.76 16.62 -14.48
N SER A 58 34.83 15.81 -15.53
CA SER A 58 34.09 16.06 -16.77
C SER A 58 32.59 15.89 -16.58
N LYS A 59 32.18 14.89 -15.78
CA LYS A 59 30.78 14.55 -15.53
C LYS A 59 30.04 15.50 -14.59
N LEU A 60 30.76 16.27 -13.78
CA LEU A 60 30.17 17.24 -12.85
C LEU A 60 29.21 18.20 -13.55
N LYS A 61 29.69 18.83 -14.63
CA LYS A 61 28.90 19.81 -15.40
C LYS A 61 27.81 19.13 -16.21
N ASP A 62 28.15 18.03 -16.88
CA ASP A 62 27.24 17.30 -17.77
C ASP A 62 25.98 16.82 -17.03
N TYR A 63 26.11 16.40 -15.77
CA TYR A 63 25.03 15.79 -14.98
C TYR A 63 24.55 16.65 -13.80
N ALA A 64 24.98 17.90 -13.73
CA ALA A 64 24.67 18.85 -12.64
C ALA A 64 24.97 18.26 -11.25
N LEU A 65 26.15 17.64 -11.11
CA LEU A 65 26.62 17.08 -9.84
C LEU A 65 27.37 18.16 -9.05
N THR A 66 27.16 18.20 -7.74
CA THR A 66 27.89 19.09 -6.84
C THR A 66 29.08 18.34 -6.23
N PRO A 67 30.33 18.78 -6.45
CA PRO A 67 31.48 18.19 -5.78
C PRO A 67 31.52 18.58 -4.30
N TYR A 68 31.72 17.60 -3.42
CA TYR A 68 31.96 17.81 -2.00
C TYR A 68 33.41 17.44 -1.68
N GLN A 69 34.25 18.47 -1.54
CA GLN A 69 35.68 18.29 -1.31
C GLN A 69 35.98 17.91 0.12
N GLN A 70 36.74 16.83 0.30
CA GLN A 70 37.29 16.42 1.60
C GLN A 70 38.78 16.17 1.51
N PHE A 71 39.53 16.79 2.42
CA PHE A 71 40.95 16.55 2.56
C PHE A 71 41.15 15.41 3.57
N PRO A 72 41.97 14.39 3.26
CA PRO A 72 42.20 13.32 4.20
C PRO A 72 42.87 13.84 5.47
N ASN A 73 42.41 13.35 6.63
CA ASN A 73 43.08 13.68 7.88
C ASN A 73 44.43 12.95 7.96
N ILE A 74 45.48 13.72 8.23
CA ILE A 74 46.84 13.20 8.43
C ILE A 74 47.05 13.02 9.93
N SER A 75 47.28 11.79 10.38
CA SER A 75 47.69 11.52 11.76
C SER A 75 48.97 10.67 11.76
N ASN A 76 50.00 11.12 12.50
CA ASN A 76 51.24 10.38 12.76
C ASN A 76 51.80 9.55 11.58
N ARG A 77 52.06 10.21 10.43
CA ARG A 77 52.62 9.62 9.19
C ARG A 77 51.69 8.72 8.37
N TYR A 78 50.42 8.54 8.73
CA TYR A 78 49.45 7.78 7.93
C TYR A 78 48.27 8.66 7.50
N VAL A 79 47.89 8.51 6.23
CA VAL A 79 46.69 9.10 5.64
C VAL A 79 45.49 8.27 6.08
N THR A 80 44.57 8.86 6.85
CA THR A 80 43.33 8.18 7.24
C THR A 80 42.38 8.09 6.05
N LYS A 81 41.88 6.88 5.78
CA LYS A 81 41.11 6.58 4.56
C LYS A 81 39.63 6.92 4.66
N ASN A 82 39.09 7.10 5.88
CA ASN A 82 37.65 7.18 6.10
C ASN A 82 37.10 8.62 6.14
N THR A 83 37.90 9.62 5.73
CA THR A 83 37.47 11.04 5.84
C THR A 83 36.32 11.35 4.89
N THR A 84 36.37 10.84 3.66
CA THR A 84 35.29 10.97 2.67
C THR A 84 34.00 10.33 3.17
N ASP A 85 34.09 9.11 3.73
CA ASP A 85 32.91 8.37 4.22
C ASP A 85 32.23 9.10 5.37
N ILE A 86 33.00 9.59 6.33
CA ILE A 86 32.49 10.38 7.47
C ILE A 86 31.77 11.63 6.97
N ALA A 87 32.35 12.35 6.01
CA ALA A 87 31.74 13.56 5.46
C ALA A 87 30.43 13.26 4.72
N LEU A 88 30.37 12.17 3.95
CA LEU A 88 29.15 11.71 3.29
C LEU A 88 28.07 11.38 4.33
N ILE A 89 28.43 10.63 5.38
CA ILE A 89 27.50 10.25 6.45
C ILE A 89 26.93 11.48 7.17
N ILE A 90 27.79 12.44 7.54
CA ILE A 90 27.35 13.67 8.20
C ILE A 90 26.36 14.43 7.31
N ASP A 91 26.74 14.67 6.06
CA ASP A 91 25.90 15.43 5.12
C ASP A 91 24.58 14.69 4.80
N ALA A 92 24.60 13.36 4.74
CA ALA A 92 23.38 12.56 4.59
C ALA A 92 22.44 12.72 5.79
N MET A 93 22.96 12.79 7.01
CA MET A 93 22.15 13.02 8.22
C MET A 93 21.57 14.44 8.27
N ASP A 94 22.34 15.43 7.83
CA ASP A 94 21.84 16.81 7.73
C ASP A 94 20.68 16.90 6.72
N ILE A 95 20.85 16.32 5.52
CA ILE A 95 19.79 16.22 4.51
C ILE A 95 18.55 15.49 5.05
N LEU A 96 18.76 14.43 5.85
CA LEU A 96 17.67 13.67 6.47
C LEU A 96 16.88 14.55 7.43
N HIS A 97 17.56 15.35 8.24
CA HIS A 97 16.93 16.23 9.24
C HIS A 97 16.26 17.47 8.63
N ASP A 98 16.73 17.93 7.47
CA ASP A 98 16.08 19.02 6.71
C ASP A 98 14.67 18.64 6.22
N GLY A 99 14.39 17.34 6.03
CA GLY A 99 13.08 16.83 5.62
C GLY A 99 12.69 17.16 4.17
N ILE A 100 13.65 17.61 3.35
CA ILE A 100 13.45 17.99 1.94
C ILE A 100 13.38 16.78 1.00
N VAL A 101 13.93 15.63 1.42
CA VAL A 101 13.90 14.38 0.67
C VAL A 101 13.08 13.31 1.37
N THR A 102 12.56 12.39 0.56
CA THR A 102 11.79 11.22 1.02
C THR A 102 12.53 9.90 0.77
N GLY A 103 13.76 9.98 0.25
CA GLY A 103 14.61 8.82 0.05
C GLY A 103 16.04 9.19 -0.34
N PHE A 104 16.91 8.19 -0.27
CA PHE A 104 18.35 8.31 -0.49
C PHE A 104 18.82 7.26 -1.48
N VAL A 105 19.76 7.64 -2.33
CA VAL A 105 20.53 6.75 -3.18
C VAL A 105 21.98 6.85 -2.75
N ILE A 106 22.51 5.76 -2.22
CA ILE A 106 23.91 5.65 -1.77
C ILE A 106 24.66 4.84 -2.82
N VAL A 107 25.59 5.49 -3.51
CA VAL A 107 26.45 4.83 -4.50
C VAL A 107 27.79 4.51 -3.86
N SER A 108 27.91 3.30 -3.32
CA SER A 108 29.16 2.74 -2.79
C SER A 108 29.09 1.21 -2.73
N SER A 109 30.25 0.56 -2.63
CA SER A 109 30.37 -0.88 -2.35
C SER A 109 30.95 -1.16 -0.96
N ASP A 110 31.17 -0.11 -0.16
CA ASP A 110 31.69 -0.23 1.20
C ASP A 110 30.58 -0.66 2.18
N SER A 111 30.89 -1.60 3.06
CA SER A 111 29.99 -2.06 4.11
C SER A 111 29.80 -1.03 5.22
N ASP A 112 30.67 -0.03 5.35
CA ASP A 112 30.61 0.97 6.42
C ASP A 112 29.34 1.83 6.35
N TYR A 113 28.71 1.94 5.18
CA TYR A 113 27.42 2.61 4.98
C TYR A 113 26.20 1.83 5.52
N THR A 114 26.39 0.61 6.03
CA THR A 114 25.31 -0.22 6.60
C THR A 114 24.52 0.54 7.68
N SER A 115 25.20 1.17 8.63
CA SER A 115 24.56 1.90 9.73
C SER A 115 23.78 3.12 9.26
N LEU A 116 24.30 3.82 8.24
CA LEU A 116 23.61 4.95 7.60
C LEU A 116 22.30 4.48 6.95
N ALA A 117 22.34 3.41 6.16
CA ALA A 117 21.16 2.86 5.50
C ALA A 117 20.09 2.39 6.50
N ILE A 118 20.49 1.72 7.59
CA ILE A 118 19.58 1.34 8.68
C ILE A 118 18.93 2.60 9.28
N ARG A 119 19.73 3.62 9.60
CA ARG A 119 19.23 4.84 10.24
C ARG A 119 18.22 5.58 9.36
N ILE A 120 18.49 5.70 8.06
CA ILE A 120 17.55 6.34 7.12
C ILE A 120 16.21 5.58 7.10
N ARG A 121 16.24 4.24 7.14
CA ARG A 121 15.02 3.41 7.19
C ARG A 121 14.29 3.49 8.52
N GLU A 122 14.98 3.63 9.64
CA GLU A 122 14.37 3.90 10.95
C GLU A 122 13.54 5.19 10.93
N HIS A 123 13.98 6.19 10.15
CA HIS A 123 13.23 7.42 9.91
C HIS A 123 12.10 7.26 8.88
N GLY A 124 11.86 6.05 8.36
CA GLY A 124 10.79 5.75 7.42
C GLY A 124 11.04 6.25 5.99
N LEU A 125 12.29 6.61 5.67
CA LEU A 125 12.69 7.07 4.34
C LEU A 125 13.18 5.90 3.49
N PHE A 126 13.00 5.99 2.17
CA PHE A 126 13.37 4.93 1.24
C PHE A 126 14.88 4.94 0.94
N VAL A 127 15.54 3.79 0.96
CA VAL A 127 16.98 3.67 0.68
C VAL A 127 17.27 2.76 -0.50
N ILE A 128 18.00 3.30 -1.47
CA ILE A 128 18.56 2.58 -2.61
C ILE A 128 20.08 2.51 -2.44
N GLY A 129 20.63 1.30 -2.43
CA GLY A 129 22.07 1.08 -2.56
C GLY A 129 22.44 0.78 -4.01
N ILE A 130 23.51 1.39 -4.53
CA ILE A 130 24.09 1.02 -5.82
C ILE A 130 25.56 0.66 -5.61
N GLY A 131 25.93 -0.58 -5.90
CA GLY A 131 27.28 -1.08 -5.65
C GLY A 131 27.64 -2.27 -6.53
N LYS A 132 28.87 -2.77 -6.41
CA LYS A 132 29.32 -3.96 -7.13
C LYS A 132 28.60 -5.22 -6.65
N LYS A 133 28.59 -6.28 -7.45
CA LYS A 133 27.95 -7.56 -7.09
C LYS A 133 28.53 -8.21 -5.82
N ASP A 134 29.80 -7.97 -5.53
CA ASP A 134 30.55 -8.51 -4.38
C ASP A 134 30.42 -7.64 -3.10
N THR A 135 29.59 -6.60 -3.14
CA THR A 135 29.26 -5.79 -1.96
C THR A 135 28.74 -6.69 -0.83
N HIS A 136 29.19 -6.44 0.40
CA HIS A 136 28.85 -7.26 1.56
C HIS A 136 27.34 -7.29 1.83
N ASP A 137 26.84 -8.45 2.25
CA ASP A 137 25.41 -8.68 2.49
C ASP A 137 24.81 -7.76 3.56
N SER A 138 25.60 -7.27 4.50
CA SER A 138 25.13 -6.33 5.54
C SER A 138 24.57 -5.05 4.92
N PHE A 139 25.31 -4.43 4.00
CA PHE A 139 24.90 -3.18 3.37
C PHE A 139 23.75 -3.43 2.37
N ARG A 140 23.83 -4.52 1.61
CA ARG A 140 22.77 -4.94 0.70
C ARG A 140 21.43 -5.05 1.43
N ARG A 141 21.38 -5.82 2.53
CA ARG A 141 20.16 -6.04 3.34
C ARG A 141 19.73 -4.80 4.14
N ALA A 142 20.64 -3.87 4.40
CA ALA A 142 20.30 -2.62 5.05
C ALA A 142 19.47 -1.69 4.14
N CYS A 143 19.60 -1.80 2.82
CA CYS A 143 18.82 -1.00 1.85
C CYS A 143 17.42 -1.59 1.63
N ASP A 144 16.46 -0.77 1.15
CA ASP A 144 15.16 -1.29 0.69
C ASP A 144 15.27 -1.91 -0.70
N VAL A 145 16.13 -1.34 -1.55
CA VAL A 145 16.52 -1.89 -2.86
C VAL A 145 18.03 -1.77 -3.01
N PHE A 146 18.68 -2.82 -3.49
CA PHE A 146 20.09 -2.78 -3.84
C PHE A 146 20.28 -3.16 -5.32
N VAL A 147 20.88 -2.26 -6.09
CA VAL A 147 21.14 -2.48 -7.52
C VAL A 147 22.61 -2.73 -7.75
N SER A 148 22.93 -3.89 -8.34
CA SER A 148 24.30 -4.20 -8.75
C SER A 148 24.69 -3.39 -9.98
N THR A 149 25.88 -2.78 -9.98
CA THR A 149 26.41 -2.01 -11.13
C THR A 149 26.45 -2.81 -12.43
N GLU A 150 26.60 -4.14 -12.34
CA GLU A 150 26.61 -5.05 -13.48
C GLU A 150 25.23 -5.19 -14.15
N ASN A 151 24.16 -4.75 -13.49
CA ASN A 151 22.79 -4.77 -13.99
C ASN A 151 22.32 -3.41 -14.54
N LEU A 152 23.10 -2.35 -14.33
CA LEU A 152 22.83 -1.03 -14.90
C LEU A 152 22.92 -1.06 -16.43
N GLY A 153 22.06 -0.29 -17.10
CA GLY A 153 22.01 -0.19 -18.56
C GLY A 153 21.40 -1.40 -19.29
N LYS A 154 21.06 -2.48 -18.59
CA LYS A 154 20.34 -3.63 -19.17
C LYS A 154 18.83 -3.36 -19.12
N ASN A 155 18.32 -2.56 -20.05
CA ASN A 155 16.88 -2.45 -20.31
C ASN A 155 16.46 -3.47 -21.39
N SER A 156 15.19 -3.84 -21.35
CA SER A 156 14.58 -5.05 -21.89
C SER A 156 14.13 -4.98 -23.35
N GLU A 157 14.95 -4.44 -24.27
CA GLU A 157 14.60 -4.38 -25.71
C GLU A 157 15.74 -4.78 -26.67
N ASP A 158 17.00 -4.88 -26.21
CA ASP A 158 18.14 -5.27 -27.06
C ASP A 158 18.42 -6.79 -27.05
N GLU A 159 17.38 -7.60 -27.27
CA GLU A 159 17.54 -8.97 -27.79
C GLU A 159 16.91 -9.09 -29.20
N THR A 160 17.09 -8.06 -30.02
CA THR A 160 17.14 -8.28 -31.47
C THR A 160 18.60 -8.48 -31.88
N GLU A 161 18.81 -9.52 -32.68
CA GLU A 161 20.12 -9.96 -33.18
C GLU A 161 20.94 -8.80 -33.75
N GLU A 162 22.09 -8.48 -33.14
CA GLU A 162 23.16 -7.78 -33.85
C GLU A 162 24.42 -8.65 -33.92
N LYS A 163 24.62 -9.20 -35.11
CA LYS A 163 25.96 -9.49 -35.64
C LYS A 163 26.75 -8.17 -35.72
N GLY A 164 27.65 -7.94 -34.77
CA GLY A 164 28.56 -6.79 -34.81
C GLY A 164 29.65 -6.91 -33.76
N GLY A 165 30.86 -7.26 -34.19
CA GLY A 165 31.97 -7.62 -33.31
C GLY A 165 32.45 -6.50 -32.39
N ARG A 166 32.38 -6.75 -31.08
CA ARG A 166 33.35 -6.33 -30.05
C ARG A 166 33.25 -7.32 -28.88
N PRO A 167 34.36 -7.83 -28.32
CA PRO A 167 34.29 -8.84 -27.27
C PRO A 167 33.84 -8.18 -25.96
N LYS A 168 32.52 -8.17 -25.70
CA LYS A 168 32.01 -7.87 -24.36
C LYS A 168 32.40 -9.05 -23.46
N GLY A 169 33.34 -8.79 -22.55
CA GLY A 169 33.83 -9.77 -21.58
C GLY A 169 32.67 -10.54 -20.95
N HIS A 170 32.78 -11.87 -20.93
CA HIS A 170 31.81 -12.80 -20.35
C HIS A 170 31.55 -12.45 -18.87
N ARG A 171 30.58 -11.59 -18.59
CA ARG A 171 30.01 -11.42 -17.26
C ARG A 171 29.19 -12.67 -16.96
N LYS A 172 29.69 -13.55 -16.08
CA LYS A 172 29.04 -14.79 -15.65
C LYS A 172 27.65 -14.50 -15.06
N ARG A 173 26.60 -14.76 -15.85
CA ARG A 173 25.20 -14.78 -15.38
C ARG A 173 25.03 -15.94 -14.40
N ARG A 174 24.17 -15.77 -13.39
CA ARG A 174 23.82 -16.90 -12.51
C ARG A 174 22.79 -17.80 -13.21
N PRO A 175 22.87 -19.14 -13.05
CA PRO A 175 21.82 -20.04 -13.49
C PRO A 175 20.44 -19.63 -12.94
N VAL A 176 19.40 -19.72 -13.75
CA VAL A 176 18.02 -19.40 -13.34
C VAL A 176 17.56 -20.24 -12.14
N ARG A 177 18.00 -21.49 -12.06
CA ARG A 177 17.70 -22.39 -10.93
C ARG A 177 18.21 -21.89 -9.58
N ASP A 178 19.24 -21.05 -9.54
CA ASP A 178 19.73 -20.47 -8.29
C ASP A 178 18.69 -19.51 -7.66
N ALA A 179 17.72 -19.00 -8.44
CA ALA A 179 16.64 -18.17 -7.93
C ALA A 179 15.52 -18.97 -7.23
N LEU A 180 15.51 -20.30 -7.39
CA LEU A 180 14.35 -21.14 -7.08
C LEU A 180 13.98 -21.14 -5.60
N GLU A 181 14.96 -21.19 -4.70
CA GLU A 181 14.72 -21.17 -3.25
C GLU A 181 14.02 -19.85 -2.84
N LEU A 182 14.54 -18.73 -3.32
CA LEU A 182 14.01 -17.41 -3.02
C LEU A 182 12.63 -17.18 -3.66
N LEU A 183 12.44 -17.63 -4.91
CA LEU A 183 11.14 -17.59 -5.60
C LEU A 183 10.09 -18.43 -4.88
N ASN A 184 10.46 -19.62 -4.40
CA ASN A 184 9.56 -20.45 -3.61
C ASN A 184 9.12 -19.76 -2.33
N ARG A 185 10.05 -19.17 -1.58
CA ARG A 185 9.73 -18.43 -0.36
C ARG A 185 8.84 -17.22 -0.65
N ALA A 186 9.16 -16.45 -1.69
CA ALA A 186 8.36 -15.30 -2.09
C ALA A 186 6.94 -15.70 -2.53
N PHE A 187 6.82 -16.82 -3.25
CA PHE A 187 5.54 -17.39 -3.63
C PHE A 187 4.70 -17.77 -2.41
N GLU A 188 5.25 -18.47 -1.42
CA GLU A 188 4.52 -18.84 -0.20
C GLU A 188 4.05 -17.60 0.59
N HIS A 189 4.76 -16.47 0.52
CA HIS A 189 4.32 -15.20 1.11
C HIS A 189 3.26 -14.46 0.29
N ALA A 190 3.11 -14.78 -1.00
CA ALA A 190 2.24 -14.07 -1.93
C ALA A 190 1.00 -14.89 -2.37
N VAL A 191 0.98 -16.19 -2.07
CA VAL A 191 -0.10 -17.10 -2.47
C VAL A 191 -1.41 -16.73 -1.77
N ASN A 192 -2.48 -16.67 -2.56
CA ASN A 192 -3.83 -16.46 -2.06
C ASN A 192 -4.51 -17.79 -1.75
N ASP A 193 -5.73 -17.71 -1.23
CA ASP A 193 -6.58 -18.84 -0.85
C ASP A 193 -6.90 -19.83 -1.98
N ASP A 194 -6.77 -19.41 -3.24
CA ASP A 194 -6.99 -20.23 -4.43
C ASP A 194 -5.72 -20.94 -4.93
N GLY A 195 -4.64 -20.90 -4.15
CA GLY A 195 -3.37 -21.53 -4.49
C GLY A 195 -2.57 -20.77 -5.56
N ARG A 196 -3.00 -19.56 -5.92
CA ARG A 196 -2.35 -18.72 -6.93
C ARG A 196 -1.85 -17.41 -6.32
N ALA A 197 -0.71 -16.95 -6.79
CA ALA A 197 -0.14 -15.66 -6.43
C ALA A 197 -0.14 -14.72 -7.64
N LEU A 198 -0.38 -13.44 -7.43
CA LEU A 198 -0.18 -12.44 -8.49
C LEU A 198 1.32 -12.24 -8.73
N ASN A 199 1.74 -12.14 -10.00
CA ASN A 199 3.15 -11.88 -10.34
C ASN A 199 3.71 -10.62 -9.64
N GLY A 200 2.89 -9.57 -9.53
CA GLY A 200 3.26 -8.35 -8.79
C GLY A 200 3.46 -8.57 -7.29
N ASP A 201 2.62 -9.41 -6.67
CA ASP A 201 2.70 -9.73 -5.24
C ASP A 201 3.96 -10.58 -4.94
N ILE A 202 4.31 -11.51 -5.84
CA ILE A 202 5.58 -12.26 -5.77
C ILE A 202 6.77 -11.30 -5.88
N GLY A 203 6.74 -10.38 -6.85
CA GLY A 203 7.78 -9.35 -7.00
C GLY A 203 7.95 -8.49 -5.75
N ALA A 204 6.86 -8.09 -5.12
CA ALA A 204 6.89 -7.35 -3.86
C ALA A 204 7.43 -8.19 -2.70
N ALA A 205 7.10 -9.49 -2.63
CA ALA A 205 7.64 -10.39 -1.63
C ALA A 205 9.15 -10.65 -1.81
N LEU A 206 9.62 -10.82 -3.06
CA LEU A 206 11.03 -10.98 -3.38
C LEU A 206 11.87 -9.83 -2.86
N ARG A 207 11.46 -8.59 -3.13
CA ARG A 207 12.17 -7.39 -2.65
C ARG A 207 12.22 -7.29 -1.13
N ARG A 208 11.20 -7.81 -0.43
CA ARG A 208 11.18 -7.86 1.04
C ARG A 208 12.11 -8.93 1.61
N LEU A 209 12.27 -10.05 0.90
CA LEU A 209 13.14 -11.15 1.33
C LEU A 209 14.62 -10.88 1.02
N ASP A 210 14.88 -10.31 -0.16
CA ASP A 210 16.21 -9.94 -0.62
C ASP A 210 16.12 -8.63 -1.42
N SER A 211 16.61 -7.55 -0.80
CA SER A 211 16.66 -6.21 -1.40
C SER A 211 17.52 -6.17 -2.66
N ALA A 212 18.47 -7.11 -2.81
CA ALA A 212 19.38 -7.18 -3.93
C ALA A 212 18.94 -8.17 -5.02
N PHE A 213 17.72 -8.71 -4.92
CA PHE A 213 17.16 -9.55 -5.96
C PHE A 213 16.88 -8.74 -7.24
N ASP A 214 17.41 -9.22 -8.36
CA ASP A 214 17.22 -8.62 -9.68
C ASP A 214 17.21 -9.72 -10.75
N THR A 215 16.17 -9.74 -11.58
CA THR A 215 16.00 -10.74 -12.65
C THR A 215 17.11 -10.69 -13.68
N ARG A 216 17.72 -9.51 -13.88
CA ARG A 216 18.85 -9.28 -14.81
C ARG A 216 20.10 -10.02 -14.38
N THR A 217 20.23 -10.35 -13.09
CA THR A 217 21.32 -11.19 -12.54
C THR A 217 21.28 -12.61 -13.12
N TYR A 218 20.07 -13.09 -13.42
CA TYR A 218 19.77 -14.39 -14.01
C TYR A 218 19.58 -14.32 -15.52
N GLY A 219 19.85 -13.16 -16.14
CA GLY A 219 19.70 -12.96 -17.58
C GLY A 219 18.26 -12.75 -18.05
N LYS A 220 17.33 -12.38 -17.15
CA LYS A 220 15.92 -12.16 -17.48
C LYS A 220 15.51 -10.70 -17.34
N SER A 221 14.79 -10.21 -18.35
CA SER A 221 14.28 -8.84 -18.40
C SER A 221 13.11 -8.58 -17.45
N SER A 222 12.34 -9.60 -17.11
CA SER A 222 11.18 -9.49 -16.23
C SER A 222 11.07 -10.68 -15.29
N LEU A 223 10.32 -10.53 -14.20
CA LEU A 223 10.01 -11.63 -13.28
C LEU A 223 9.20 -12.72 -13.98
N LEU A 224 8.31 -12.33 -14.89
CA LEU A 224 7.54 -13.25 -15.70
C LEU A 224 8.44 -14.18 -16.51
N ASN A 225 9.41 -13.62 -17.25
CA ASN A 225 10.32 -14.38 -18.09
C ASN A 225 11.25 -15.30 -17.28
N LEU A 226 11.48 -14.97 -16.00
CA LEU A 226 12.22 -15.82 -15.07
C LEU A 226 11.36 -17.00 -14.59
N ILE A 227 10.10 -16.73 -14.23
CA ILE A 227 9.16 -17.77 -13.77
C ILE A 227 8.80 -18.72 -14.92
N GLU A 228 8.64 -18.20 -16.15
CA GLU A 228 8.33 -19.00 -17.33
C GLU A 228 9.46 -19.95 -17.75
N GLU A 229 10.73 -19.65 -17.43
CA GLU A 229 11.82 -20.61 -17.63
C GLU A 229 11.84 -21.72 -16.56
N LEU A 230 11.19 -21.49 -15.41
CA LEU A 230 11.01 -22.48 -14.35
C LEU A 230 9.66 -23.19 -14.51
N ASP A 231 9.34 -23.57 -15.75
CA ASP A 231 8.09 -24.22 -16.13
C ASP A 231 7.95 -25.62 -15.51
N ASP A 232 9.02 -26.23 -15.02
CA ASP A 232 8.97 -27.49 -14.27
C ASP A 232 8.38 -27.31 -12.86
N VAL A 233 8.47 -26.12 -12.28
CA VAL A 233 8.02 -25.83 -10.91
C VAL A 233 6.77 -24.94 -10.88
N PHE A 234 6.69 -23.95 -11.78
CA PHE A 234 5.61 -22.96 -11.79
C PHE A 234 4.74 -23.10 -13.05
N GLU A 235 3.47 -22.74 -12.89
CA GLU A 235 2.50 -22.60 -13.97
C GLU A 235 2.00 -21.16 -13.99
N VAL A 236 1.86 -20.59 -15.19
CA VAL A 236 1.53 -19.17 -15.39
C VAL A 236 0.20 -19.06 -16.14
N GLU A 237 -0.77 -18.40 -15.52
CA GLU A 237 -2.09 -18.13 -16.11
C GLU A 237 -2.23 -16.64 -16.42
N ARG A 238 -2.58 -16.33 -17.68
CA ARG A 238 -2.82 -14.96 -18.17
C ARG A 238 -4.32 -14.75 -18.37
N PHE A 239 -4.87 -13.68 -17.80
CA PHE A 239 -6.28 -13.29 -17.99
C PHE A 239 -6.42 -12.05 -18.88
N ASP A 240 -7.57 -11.89 -19.53
CA ASP A 240 -7.89 -10.88 -20.55
C ASP A 240 -7.58 -9.42 -20.18
N ARG A 241 -7.40 -9.11 -18.89
CA ARG A 241 -7.04 -7.78 -18.39
C ARG A 241 -5.54 -7.57 -18.15
N GLY A 242 -4.69 -8.45 -18.68
CA GLY A 242 -3.23 -8.43 -18.46
C GLY A 242 -2.83 -8.83 -17.04
N THR A 243 -3.75 -9.41 -16.27
CA THR A 243 -3.46 -9.92 -14.93
C THR A 243 -2.79 -11.28 -15.05
N ILE A 244 -1.64 -11.44 -14.39
CA ILE A 244 -0.83 -12.66 -14.44
C ILE A 244 -0.84 -13.32 -13.07
N TYR A 245 -1.31 -14.56 -13.04
CA TYR A 245 -1.24 -15.43 -11.88
C TYR A 245 -0.19 -16.51 -12.07
N VAL A 246 0.42 -16.92 -10.97
CA VAL A 246 1.39 -17.99 -10.90
C VAL A 246 0.88 -19.02 -9.88
N SER A 247 1.02 -20.30 -10.20
CA SER A 247 0.76 -21.45 -9.30
C SER A 247 1.97 -22.39 -9.31
N LYS A 248 2.02 -23.35 -8.37
CA LYS A 248 3.03 -24.42 -8.37
C LYS A 248 2.50 -25.67 -9.06
N LYS A 249 3.28 -26.25 -9.99
CA LYS A 249 2.98 -27.56 -10.57
C LYS A 249 3.05 -28.64 -9.48
N GLY A 250 2.06 -29.54 -9.47
CA GLY A 250 1.98 -30.65 -8.50
C GLY A 250 1.24 -30.35 -7.18
N LYS A 251 0.88 -29.09 -6.90
CA LYS A 251 -0.17 -28.73 -5.92
C LYS A 251 -1.33 -28.08 -6.68
N GLY A 252 -2.05 -28.88 -7.48
CA GLY A 252 -3.31 -28.41 -8.06
C GLY A 252 -4.30 -28.04 -6.95
N PRO A 253 -5.25 -27.12 -7.20
CA PRO A 253 -6.37 -26.92 -6.29
C PRO A 253 -7.04 -28.28 -6.09
N SER A 254 -7.33 -28.67 -4.85
CA SER A 254 -7.99 -29.93 -4.53
C SER A 254 -9.34 -30.00 -5.27
N LYS A 255 -9.35 -30.57 -6.47
CA LYS A 255 -10.56 -31.08 -7.10
C LYS A 255 -10.97 -32.32 -6.32
N LYS A 256 -12.05 -32.23 -5.55
CA LYS A 256 -13.02 -33.33 -5.34
C LYS A 256 -14.22 -32.85 -4.53
N CYS A 257 -15.38 -32.89 -5.18
CA CYS A 257 -16.64 -33.42 -4.63
C CYS A 257 -17.61 -33.61 -5.81
N GLN A 258 -17.51 -34.75 -6.49
CA GLN A 258 -18.65 -35.35 -7.18
C GLN A 258 -18.82 -36.78 -6.62
N SER A 259 -20.06 -36.99 -6.16
CA SER A 259 -20.78 -38.19 -5.72
C SER A 259 -20.09 -39.57 -5.69
N VAL A 260 -20.27 -40.23 -4.54
CA VAL A 260 -20.05 -41.66 -4.23
C VAL A 260 -20.94 -42.59 -5.06
N PRO A 261 -20.55 -43.85 -5.32
CA PRO A 261 -20.84 -44.99 -4.41
C PRO A 261 -19.66 -46.01 -4.37
N GLU A 262 -19.57 -47.08 -3.58
CA GLU A 262 -20.00 -47.56 -2.26
C GLU A 262 -19.18 -48.88 -2.04
N VAL A 263 -18.83 -49.23 -0.79
CA VAL A 263 -18.34 -50.56 -0.28
C VAL A 263 -16.96 -51.04 -0.81
N ILE A 264 -15.92 -51.36 -0.02
CA ILE A 264 -15.76 -52.52 0.89
C ILE A 264 -14.57 -52.28 1.86
N SER A 265 -14.79 -52.71 3.11
CA SER A 265 -13.90 -52.94 4.28
C SER A 265 -12.48 -53.48 3.97
N ARG A 266 -11.38 -53.32 4.75
CA ARG A 266 -11.13 -53.41 6.21
C ARG A 266 -9.59 -53.15 6.47
N PRO A 267 -9.00 -53.29 7.69
CA PRO A 267 -8.44 -52.21 8.51
C PRO A 267 -6.90 -52.23 8.75
N GLY A 268 -6.34 -51.18 9.37
CA GLY A 268 -5.03 -51.28 10.05
C GLY A 268 -4.24 -49.98 10.29
N ASN A 269 -4.50 -49.30 11.42
CA ASN A 269 -3.63 -48.47 12.26
C ASN A 269 -2.65 -47.42 11.69
N SER A 270 -2.91 -46.14 11.96
CA SER A 270 -2.29 -45.42 13.09
C SER A 270 -2.81 -43.96 13.18
N ALA A 271 -2.92 -43.47 14.40
CA ALA A 271 -3.76 -42.36 14.82
C ALA A 271 -3.32 -40.97 14.31
N ALA A 272 -4.26 -40.28 13.66
CA ALA A 272 -4.39 -38.83 13.69
C ALA A 272 -5.57 -38.49 14.61
N PRO A 273 -5.60 -37.33 15.29
CA PRO A 273 -6.70 -36.98 16.18
C PRO A 273 -7.98 -36.87 15.33
N SER A 274 -8.89 -37.82 15.50
CA SER A 274 -10.21 -37.76 14.90
C SER A 274 -10.97 -36.61 15.55
N CYS A 275 -11.08 -35.50 14.85
CA CYS A 275 -11.98 -34.41 15.17
C CYS A 275 -13.42 -34.95 15.10
N ASN A 276 -13.98 -35.34 16.25
CA ASN A 276 -15.41 -35.54 16.44
C ASN A 276 -16.08 -34.17 16.45
N CYS A 277 -16.41 -33.64 15.26
CA CYS A 277 -17.20 -32.42 15.13
C CYS A 277 -18.66 -32.74 15.48
N THR A 278 -19.06 -32.53 16.74
CA THR A 278 -20.45 -32.71 17.19
C THR A 278 -21.35 -31.51 16.88
N LYS A 279 -20.77 -30.39 16.40
CA LYS A 279 -21.48 -29.13 16.13
C LYS A 279 -21.73 -28.95 14.64
N THR A 280 -22.94 -28.56 14.29
CA THR A 280 -23.41 -28.25 12.93
C THR A 280 -23.21 -26.77 12.60
N ALA A 281 -23.25 -26.39 11.32
CA ALA A 281 -23.14 -24.98 10.91
C ALA A 281 -24.18 -24.06 11.59
N LYS A 282 -25.36 -24.59 11.92
CA LYS A 282 -26.42 -23.86 12.64
C LYS A 282 -26.03 -23.48 14.07
N ASP A 283 -25.16 -24.27 14.71
CA ASP A 283 -24.74 -24.01 16.09
C ASP A 283 -23.82 -22.78 16.19
N ALA A 284 -23.21 -22.37 15.08
CA ALA A 284 -22.43 -21.14 14.99
C ALA A 284 -23.30 -19.87 14.83
N LEU A 285 -24.59 -20.00 14.51
CA LEU A 285 -25.47 -18.86 14.17
C LEU A 285 -25.54 -17.77 15.25
N PRO A 286 -25.70 -18.08 16.55
CA PRO A 286 -25.80 -17.06 17.59
C PRO A 286 -24.54 -16.18 17.64
N LEU A 287 -23.37 -16.83 17.60
CA LEU A 287 -22.07 -16.16 17.62
C LEU A 287 -21.81 -15.37 16.33
N LEU A 288 -22.11 -15.95 15.16
CA LEU A 288 -21.97 -15.27 13.87
C LEU A 288 -22.89 -14.05 13.77
N ASN A 289 -24.10 -14.14 14.34
CA ASN A 289 -24.99 -13.00 14.42
C ASN A 289 -24.43 -11.92 15.33
N GLN A 290 -24.03 -12.24 16.56
CA GLN A 290 -23.43 -11.28 17.46
C GLN A 290 -22.17 -10.62 16.88
N ALA A 291 -21.33 -11.40 16.20
CA ALA A 291 -20.16 -10.89 15.48
C ALA A 291 -20.53 -9.97 14.32
N PHE A 292 -21.61 -10.26 13.59
CA PHE A 292 -22.09 -9.42 12.49
C PHE A 292 -22.63 -8.08 12.98
N ASP A 293 -23.28 -8.06 14.14
CA ASP A 293 -23.79 -6.81 14.74
C ASP A 293 -22.67 -5.93 15.29
N ALA A 294 -21.62 -6.55 15.83
CA ALA A 294 -20.44 -5.85 16.35
C ALA A 294 -19.43 -5.44 15.27
N ALA A 295 -19.52 -5.98 14.05
CA ALA A 295 -18.54 -5.72 12.99
C ALA A 295 -18.81 -4.41 12.23
N ASP A 296 -17.73 -3.76 11.79
CA ASP A 296 -17.80 -2.56 10.95
C ASP A 296 -18.39 -2.86 9.57
N LYS A 297 -19.63 -2.41 9.35
CA LYS A 297 -20.39 -2.57 8.10
C LYS A 297 -19.98 -1.49 7.08
N THR A 298 -19.96 -1.86 5.80
CA THR A 298 -19.87 -0.92 4.69
C THR A 298 -21.17 -0.11 4.55
N LYS A 299 -21.15 0.96 3.75
CA LYS A 299 -22.34 1.81 3.48
C LYS A 299 -23.54 1.04 2.92
N ASP A 300 -23.28 -0.11 2.29
CA ASP A 300 -24.28 -0.98 1.65
C ASP A 300 -24.73 -2.13 2.58
N GLY A 301 -24.33 -2.13 3.86
CA GLY A 301 -24.70 -3.16 4.84
C GLY A 301 -23.88 -4.46 4.77
N TRP A 302 -22.80 -4.49 3.98
CA TRP A 302 -21.93 -5.66 3.86
C TRP A 302 -20.78 -5.63 4.85
N VAL A 303 -20.39 -6.80 5.37
CA VAL A 303 -19.25 -7.01 6.26
C VAL A 303 -18.22 -7.89 5.55
N ASP A 304 -16.94 -7.61 5.72
CA ASP A 304 -15.85 -8.46 5.21
C ASP A 304 -15.74 -9.76 6.02
N THR A 305 -15.68 -10.92 5.37
CA THR A 305 -15.72 -12.23 6.06
C THR A 305 -14.54 -12.44 7.02
N PHE A 306 -13.37 -11.89 6.70
CA PHE A 306 -12.21 -11.94 7.60
C PHE A 306 -12.39 -11.03 8.81
N ARG A 307 -13.03 -9.88 8.65
CA ARG A 307 -13.43 -9.03 9.78
C ARG A 307 -14.49 -9.69 10.65
N LEU A 308 -15.48 -10.35 10.03
CA LEU A 308 -16.50 -11.10 10.75
C LEU A 308 -15.85 -12.21 11.60
N PHE A 309 -14.91 -12.96 11.02
CA PHE A 309 -14.14 -13.98 11.74
C PHE A 309 -13.34 -13.42 12.91
N LYS A 310 -12.61 -12.31 12.70
CA LYS A 310 -11.88 -11.63 13.79
C LYS A 310 -12.79 -11.16 14.91
N THR A 311 -13.99 -10.68 14.57
CA THR A 311 -14.96 -10.20 15.56
C THR A 311 -15.57 -11.37 16.33
N ALA A 312 -15.87 -12.49 15.65
CA ALA A 312 -16.31 -13.72 16.31
C ALA A 312 -15.26 -14.27 17.28
N ARG A 313 -13.97 -14.27 16.91
CA ARG A 313 -12.88 -14.68 17.82
C ARG A 313 -12.64 -13.73 19.01
N LYS A 314 -13.05 -12.47 18.90
CA LYS A 314 -13.03 -11.53 20.03
C LYS A 314 -14.16 -11.82 21.03
N ILE A 315 -15.31 -12.30 20.53
CA ILE A 315 -16.46 -12.66 21.36
C ILE A 315 -16.24 -14.03 22.00
N ASP A 316 -15.80 -15.01 21.22
CA ASP A 316 -15.43 -16.35 21.68
C ASP A 316 -14.03 -16.72 21.14
N PRO A 317 -12.98 -16.66 21.99
CA PRO A 317 -11.62 -17.02 21.59
C PRO A 317 -11.45 -18.47 21.11
N SER A 318 -12.37 -19.37 21.48
CA SER A 318 -12.37 -20.77 21.05
C SER A 318 -12.99 -20.97 19.65
N PHE A 319 -13.56 -19.91 19.08
CA PHE A 319 -14.21 -19.96 17.79
C PHE A 319 -13.22 -20.28 16.67
N ASP A 320 -13.47 -21.42 16.03
CA ASP A 320 -12.84 -21.83 14.77
C ASP A 320 -13.93 -22.44 13.87
N SER A 321 -13.82 -22.25 12.56
CA SER A 321 -14.73 -22.86 11.59
C SER A 321 -14.61 -24.39 11.61
N ALA A 322 -13.42 -24.91 11.94
CA ALA A 322 -13.15 -26.34 12.03
C ALA A 322 -14.02 -27.02 13.10
N ASN A 323 -14.35 -26.30 14.18
CA ASN A 323 -15.23 -26.81 15.25
C ASN A 323 -16.66 -27.10 14.75
N TYR A 324 -17.04 -26.53 13.60
CA TYR A 324 -18.33 -26.69 12.94
C TYR A 324 -18.21 -27.49 11.62
N GLY A 325 -17.11 -28.22 11.44
CA GLY A 325 -16.88 -29.08 10.27
C GLY A 325 -16.52 -28.32 8.98
N LYS A 326 -16.03 -27.08 9.09
CA LYS A 326 -15.71 -26.22 7.94
C LYS A 326 -14.29 -25.68 8.01
N GLU A 327 -13.53 -25.82 6.94
CA GLU A 327 -12.13 -25.34 6.91
C GLU A 327 -12.01 -23.80 6.96
N LYS A 328 -13.05 -23.08 6.52
CA LYS A 328 -13.07 -21.61 6.44
C LYS A 328 -14.44 -21.06 6.87
N ILE A 329 -14.44 -19.83 7.36
CA ILE A 329 -15.69 -19.13 7.72
C ILE A 329 -16.59 -18.91 6.49
N SER A 330 -16.02 -18.78 5.29
CA SER A 330 -16.80 -18.69 4.04
C SER A 330 -17.63 -19.95 3.83
N HIS A 331 -17.03 -21.14 3.98
CA HIS A 331 -17.75 -22.41 3.84
C HIS A 331 -18.80 -22.60 4.96
N LEU A 332 -18.54 -22.04 6.14
CA LEU A 332 -19.52 -22.02 7.23
C LEU A 332 -20.73 -21.13 6.92
N LEU A 333 -20.51 -19.97 6.30
CA LEU A 333 -21.56 -19.05 5.87
C LEU A 333 -22.31 -19.58 4.62
N GLU A 334 -21.64 -20.33 3.74
CA GLU A 334 -22.25 -20.97 2.56
C GLU A 334 -23.29 -22.02 2.95
N ASP A 335 -23.06 -22.73 4.06
CA ASP A 335 -24.01 -23.67 4.66
C ASP A 335 -25.17 -22.99 5.42
N LEU A 336 -25.18 -21.66 5.49
CA LEU A 336 -26.22 -20.85 6.12
C LEU A 336 -26.90 -19.88 5.13
N PRO A 337 -27.37 -20.35 3.96
CA PRO A 337 -27.88 -19.48 2.90
C PRO A 337 -29.21 -18.81 3.29
N SER A 338 -29.93 -19.34 4.28
CA SER A 338 -31.15 -18.72 4.83
C SER A 338 -30.89 -17.55 5.77
N TYR A 339 -29.63 -17.33 6.18
CA TYR A 339 -29.24 -16.31 7.15
C TYR A 339 -28.24 -15.31 6.58
N PHE A 340 -27.37 -15.74 5.66
CA PHE A 340 -26.31 -14.92 5.09
C PHE A 340 -26.23 -15.04 3.57
N VAL A 341 -26.08 -13.90 2.89
CA VAL A 341 -25.73 -13.79 1.47
C VAL A 341 -24.29 -13.36 1.36
N MET A 342 -23.54 -13.97 0.46
CA MET A 342 -22.15 -13.58 0.17
C MET A 342 -22.00 -12.99 -1.22
N ASN A 343 -21.04 -12.07 -1.35
CA ASN A 343 -20.70 -11.43 -2.61
C ASN A 343 -19.19 -11.19 -2.68
N ARG A 344 -18.59 -11.46 -3.84
CA ARG A 344 -17.15 -11.27 -4.07
C ARG A 344 -16.93 -9.91 -4.74
N ARG A 345 -16.21 -9.00 -4.05
CA ARG A 345 -15.80 -7.70 -4.60
C ARG A 345 -14.26 -7.62 -4.61
N GLY A 346 -13.65 -7.93 -5.76
CA GLY A 346 -12.19 -7.94 -5.91
C GLY A 346 -11.53 -9.08 -5.14
N LYS A 347 -10.54 -8.76 -4.29
CA LYS A 347 -9.84 -9.71 -3.41
C LYS A 347 -10.66 -10.09 -2.16
N ASN A 348 -11.75 -9.38 -1.85
CA ASN A 348 -12.50 -9.55 -0.59
C ASN A 348 -13.82 -10.30 -0.79
N MET A 349 -14.12 -11.19 0.16
CA MET A 349 -15.44 -11.80 0.31
C MET A 349 -16.25 -10.99 1.32
N LEU A 350 -17.44 -10.56 0.89
CA LEU A 350 -18.36 -9.78 1.71
C LEU A 350 -19.58 -10.63 2.04
N VAL A 351 -20.15 -10.42 3.24
CA VAL A 351 -21.34 -11.09 3.74
C VAL A 351 -22.38 -10.06 4.22
N ARG A 352 -23.66 -10.33 3.99
CA ARG A 352 -24.81 -9.57 4.49
C ARG A 352 -25.86 -10.56 5.01
N ARG A 353 -26.71 -10.16 5.96
CA ARG A 353 -27.85 -10.99 6.41
C ARG A 353 -28.98 -11.05 5.39
N VAL A 354 -29.65 -12.20 5.32
CA VAL A 354 -30.92 -12.38 4.58
C VAL A 354 -32.04 -11.80 5.43
N GLU A 355 -32.73 -10.79 4.91
CA GLU A 355 -34.01 -10.32 5.48
C GLU A 355 -35.07 -11.32 5.04
N LYS A 356 -35.59 -12.14 5.97
CA LYS A 356 -36.79 -12.95 5.68
C LYS A 356 -37.95 -11.98 5.48
N ALA A 357 -38.51 -11.95 4.26
CA ALA A 357 -39.84 -11.42 4.05
C ALA A 357 -40.81 -12.30 4.86
N GLU A 358 -41.45 -11.72 5.87
CA GLU A 358 -42.57 -12.34 6.56
C GLU A 358 -43.71 -12.50 5.56
N GLU A 359 -43.96 -13.75 5.18
CA GLU A 359 -45.15 -14.19 4.48
C GLU A 359 -46.15 -14.61 5.57
N GLU A 360 -47.15 -13.77 5.87
CA GLU A 360 -48.46 -14.20 6.39
C GLU A 360 -49.50 -13.06 6.35
N LEU A 361 -50.55 -13.29 5.54
CA LEU A 361 -51.97 -12.95 5.76
C LEU A 361 -52.39 -11.47 5.79
N GLN A 362 -52.80 -10.94 4.63
CA GLN A 362 -53.83 -9.89 4.55
C GLN A 362 -55.21 -10.53 4.38
N PRO A 363 -56.19 -10.26 5.27
CA PRO A 363 -57.58 -10.25 4.87
C PRO A 363 -57.98 -8.84 4.37
N VAL A 364 -58.86 -8.88 3.39
CA VAL A 364 -59.51 -7.77 2.68
C VAL A 364 -60.31 -6.88 3.64
N ALA A 365 -60.20 -5.56 3.53
CA ALA A 365 -61.32 -4.61 3.67
C ALA A 365 -60.95 -3.18 3.23
N GLU A 366 -61.64 -2.76 2.17
CA GLU A 366 -62.24 -1.46 1.86
C GLU A 366 -61.53 -0.11 2.10
N VAL A 367 -61.59 0.66 1.01
CA VAL A 367 -61.40 2.11 0.89
C VAL A 367 -62.52 2.84 1.65
N ILE A 368 -62.18 3.90 2.40
CA ILE A 368 -62.72 5.28 2.30
C ILE A 368 -62.18 6.14 3.46
N ASP A 369 -61.44 7.18 3.07
CA ASP A 369 -61.39 8.57 3.56
C ASP A 369 -61.16 8.93 5.05
N GLY A 370 -60.44 10.02 5.27
CA GLY A 370 -60.55 10.82 6.49
C GLY A 370 -59.27 11.02 7.30
N SER A 371 -58.44 11.95 6.82
CA SER A 371 -57.39 12.72 7.50
C SER A 371 -57.34 12.80 9.05
N VAL A 372 -56.11 12.53 9.53
CA VAL A 372 -55.25 13.26 10.49
C VAL A 372 -55.79 13.55 11.91
N ASP A 373 -55.20 12.88 12.89
CA ASP A 373 -54.85 13.49 14.19
C ASP A 373 -53.54 12.95 14.79
N GLU A 374 -52.77 13.92 15.28
CA GLU A 374 -51.80 13.96 16.39
C GLU A 374 -50.81 12.81 16.65
N ALA A 375 -49.52 13.14 16.50
CA ALA A 375 -48.40 12.44 17.15
C ALA A 375 -48.00 13.18 18.44
N PRO A 376 -47.54 12.46 19.49
CA PRO A 376 -47.22 13.06 20.77
C PRO A 376 -45.83 13.73 20.78
N VAL A 377 -45.75 14.75 21.62
CA VAL A 377 -44.60 15.55 22.01
C VAL A 377 -43.44 14.68 22.53
N TYR A 378 -42.23 14.93 22.04
CA TYR A 378 -40.98 14.70 22.79
C TYR A 378 -40.09 15.95 22.70
N GLU A 379 -39.44 16.21 23.83
CA GLU A 379 -38.88 17.47 24.31
C GLU A 379 -37.73 18.08 23.49
N GLY A 380 -37.76 19.41 23.37
CA GLY A 380 -36.61 20.31 23.60
C GLY A 380 -35.40 20.21 22.66
N THR A 381 -35.49 20.77 21.45
CA THR A 381 -34.30 21.08 20.64
C THR A 381 -33.67 22.39 21.11
N VAL A 382 -32.45 22.30 21.66
CA VAL A 382 -31.60 23.48 21.93
C VAL A 382 -31.19 24.08 20.59
N SER A 383 -31.61 25.31 20.30
CA SER A 383 -31.23 26.03 19.08
C SER A 383 -29.76 26.44 19.16
N ILE A 384 -28.91 25.87 18.30
CA ILE A 384 -27.51 26.25 18.16
C ILE A 384 -27.45 27.56 17.37
N GLY A 385 -26.80 28.59 17.93
CA GLY A 385 -26.62 29.87 17.25
C GLY A 385 -25.81 29.74 15.94
N GLU A 386 -26.11 30.57 14.95
CA GLU A 386 -25.53 30.51 13.59
C GLU A 386 -23.99 30.54 13.57
N MET A 387 -23.37 31.26 14.52
CA MET A 387 -21.91 31.32 14.65
C MET A 387 -21.29 30.00 15.13
N GLU A 388 -21.98 29.25 15.98
CA GLU A 388 -21.52 27.94 16.43
C GLU A 388 -21.71 26.90 15.32
N ALA A 389 -22.83 26.98 14.59
CA ALA A 389 -23.03 26.22 13.36
C ALA A 389 -21.89 26.44 12.35
N LEU A 390 -21.48 27.69 12.13
CA LEU A 390 -20.39 28.03 11.21
C LEU A 390 -19.04 27.48 11.67
N ARG A 391 -18.75 27.51 12.97
CA ARG A 391 -17.53 26.90 13.56
C ARG A 391 -17.51 25.39 13.36
N GLN A 392 -18.62 24.72 13.66
CA GLN A 392 -18.75 23.27 13.48
C GLN A 392 -18.62 22.86 12.01
N VAL A 393 -19.22 23.62 11.09
CA VAL A 393 -19.07 23.42 9.64
C VAL A 393 -17.64 23.66 9.17
N THR A 394 -16.94 24.65 9.72
CA THR A 394 -15.53 24.92 9.41
C THR A 394 -14.62 23.78 9.88
N LYS A 395 -14.87 23.25 11.09
CA LYS A 395 -14.17 22.07 11.62
C LYS A 395 -14.41 20.84 10.75
N ALA A 396 -15.63 20.64 10.26
CA ALA A 396 -15.97 19.56 9.33
C ALA A 396 -15.32 19.73 7.95
N PHE A 397 -15.17 20.97 7.47
CA PHE A 397 -14.42 21.27 6.26
C PHE A 397 -12.95 20.88 6.43
N GLU A 398 -12.27 21.34 7.48
CA GLU A 398 -10.86 21.03 7.76
C GLU A 398 -10.61 19.52 7.89
N ALA A 399 -11.56 18.79 8.47
CA ALA A 399 -11.51 17.32 8.56
C ALA A 399 -11.77 16.58 7.23
N THR A 400 -12.25 17.27 6.18
CA THR A 400 -12.61 16.66 4.89
C THR A 400 -11.79 17.16 3.70
N VAL A 401 -11.04 18.24 3.85
CA VAL A 401 -10.14 18.77 2.81
C VAL A 401 -9.09 17.74 2.45
N LYS A 402 -8.95 17.48 1.15
CA LYS A 402 -7.86 16.68 0.59
C LYS A 402 -6.77 17.59 0.06
N GLY A 403 -5.61 17.04 -0.34
CA GLY A 403 -4.41 17.79 -0.72
C GLY A 403 -4.58 18.86 -1.83
N ASN A 404 -5.71 18.89 -2.54
CA ASN A 404 -6.06 19.96 -3.49
C ASN A 404 -6.77 21.18 -2.84
N GLY A 405 -6.90 21.22 -1.51
CA GLY A 405 -7.54 22.33 -0.80
C GLY A 405 -9.07 22.39 -0.95
N ARG A 406 -9.69 21.34 -1.51
CA ARG A 406 -11.14 21.24 -1.72
C ARG A 406 -11.73 20.05 -0.97
N ALA A 407 -12.95 20.21 -0.48
CA ALA A 407 -13.74 19.16 0.15
C ALA A 407 -14.94 18.78 -0.73
N TYR A 408 -15.22 17.49 -0.91
CA TYR A 408 -16.41 17.04 -1.64
C TYR A 408 -17.66 17.22 -0.76
N LEU A 409 -18.65 18.00 -1.23
CA LEU A 409 -19.77 18.46 -0.41
C LEU A 409 -20.60 17.31 0.23
N PRO A 410 -20.95 16.21 -0.47
CA PRO A 410 -21.64 15.09 0.17
C PRO A 410 -20.82 14.39 1.26
N GLN A 411 -19.49 14.36 1.13
CA GLN A 411 -18.61 13.84 2.18
C GLN A 411 -18.52 14.81 3.36
N MET A 412 -18.44 16.11 3.08
CA MET A 412 -18.49 17.17 4.09
C MET A 412 -19.81 17.14 4.88
N SER A 413 -20.95 16.96 4.22
CA SER A 413 -22.27 16.82 4.85
C SER A 413 -22.34 15.65 5.83
N LYS A 414 -21.73 14.51 5.48
CA LYS A 414 -21.62 13.35 6.39
C LYS A 414 -20.71 13.64 7.58
N THR A 415 -19.63 14.40 7.38
CA THR A 415 -18.73 14.77 8.47
C THR A 415 -19.35 15.80 9.40
N VAL A 416 -20.12 16.77 8.88
CA VAL A 416 -20.90 17.71 9.69
C VAL A 416 -21.86 16.96 10.60
N LYS A 417 -22.67 16.03 10.05
CA LYS A 417 -23.58 15.19 10.85
C LYS A 417 -22.88 14.33 11.92
N ARG A 418 -21.59 14.05 11.74
CA ARG A 418 -20.80 13.27 12.70
C ARG A 418 -20.21 14.15 13.80
N ILE A 419 -19.71 15.32 13.44
CA ILE A 419 -19.06 16.26 14.36
C ILE A 419 -20.08 17.03 15.19
N ALA A 420 -21.24 17.33 14.59
CA ALA A 420 -22.34 18.05 15.20
C ALA A 420 -23.68 17.40 14.80
N PRO A 421 -24.02 16.23 15.38
CA PRO A 421 -25.31 15.57 15.14
C PRO A 421 -26.52 16.43 15.55
N GLU A 422 -26.33 17.34 16.51
CA GLU A 422 -27.31 18.31 16.99
C GLU A 422 -27.59 19.45 15.97
N LEU A 423 -26.74 19.60 14.94
CA LEU A 423 -26.83 20.69 14.00
C LEU A 423 -27.93 20.45 12.95
N ASP A 424 -29.07 21.11 13.15
CA ASP A 424 -30.16 21.10 12.17
C ASP A 424 -30.24 22.39 11.35
N PHE A 425 -29.88 22.29 10.08
CA PHE A 425 -29.96 23.39 9.11
C PHE A 425 -31.39 23.90 8.89
N LYS A 426 -32.42 23.06 9.09
CA LYS A 426 -33.82 23.48 8.90
C LYS A 426 -34.25 24.45 9.99
N SER A 427 -33.81 24.25 11.24
CA SER A 427 -34.04 25.18 12.34
C SER A 427 -33.48 26.59 12.07
N MET A 428 -32.43 26.69 11.24
CA MET A 428 -31.83 27.95 10.76
C MET A 428 -32.42 28.43 9.41
N GLY A 429 -33.56 27.89 8.98
CA GLY A 429 -34.22 28.24 7.72
C GLY A 429 -33.50 27.76 6.45
N LYS A 430 -32.53 26.85 6.55
CA LYS A 430 -31.79 26.33 5.39
C LYS A 430 -32.22 24.91 5.03
N ARG A 431 -32.38 24.63 3.74
CA ARG A 431 -32.81 23.29 3.25
C ARG A 431 -31.76 22.20 3.49
N HIS A 432 -30.47 22.54 3.43
CA HIS A 432 -29.35 21.62 3.60
C HIS A 432 -28.02 22.39 3.71
N LEU A 433 -26.93 21.71 4.09
CA LEU A 433 -25.58 22.28 4.22
C LEU A 433 -25.15 23.19 3.06
N ARG A 434 -25.49 22.85 1.80
CA ARG A 434 -25.17 23.72 0.67
C ARG A 434 -25.81 25.11 0.77
N GLY A 435 -27.06 25.20 1.19
CA GLY A 435 -27.74 26.50 1.33
C GLY A 435 -27.15 27.31 2.48
N PHE A 436 -26.70 26.64 3.54
CA PHE A 436 -25.94 27.28 4.61
C PHE A 436 -24.61 27.86 4.11
N LEU A 437 -23.83 27.12 3.32
CA LEU A 437 -22.55 27.59 2.78
C LEU A 437 -22.70 28.73 1.77
N GLU A 438 -23.82 28.79 1.04
CA GLU A 438 -24.11 29.86 0.07
C GLU A 438 -24.27 31.23 0.74
N GLU A 439 -24.57 31.29 2.04
CA GLU A 439 -24.68 32.54 2.81
C GLU A 439 -23.35 33.07 3.37
N TYR A 440 -22.29 32.25 3.32
CA TYR A 440 -20.95 32.64 3.74
C TYR A 440 -19.95 32.63 2.58
N PRO A 441 -20.21 33.37 1.48
CA PRO A 441 -19.33 33.40 0.30
C PRO A 441 -17.94 33.99 0.60
N ASP A 442 -17.82 34.75 1.69
CA ASP A 442 -16.53 35.31 2.15
C ASP A 442 -15.63 34.24 2.77
N ILE A 443 -16.20 33.13 3.23
CA ILE A 443 -15.48 32.04 3.92
C ILE A 443 -15.37 30.82 3.00
N PHE A 444 -16.45 30.44 2.32
CA PHE A 444 -16.52 29.25 1.48
C PHE A 444 -16.87 29.60 0.03
N THR A 445 -16.19 28.93 -0.90
CA THR A 445 -16.53 28.96 -2.33
C THR A 445 -16.99 27.57 -2.77
N LEU A 446 -18.15 27.50 -3.42
CA LEU A 446 -18.71 26.28 -4.00
C LEU A 446 -18.30 26.15 -5.47
N HIS A 447 -17.73 25.02 -5.85
CA HIS A 447 -17.32 24.68 -7.23
C HIS A 447 -18.22 23.55 -7.74
N LYS A 448 -18.90 23.75 -8.86
CA LYS A 448 -19.73 22.72 -9.49
C LYS A 448 -18.99 22.10 -10.67
N GLU A 449 -18.70 20.82 -10.60
CA GLU A 449 -18.03 20.04 -11.66
C GLU A 449 -18.99 18.91 -12.09
N GLY A 450 -19.76 19.16 -13.15
CA GLY A 450 -20.82 18.25 -13.60
C GLY A 450 -21.94 18.10 -12.55
N ARG A 451 -22.15 16.87 -12.06
CA ARG A 451 -23.09 16.54 -10.97
C ARG A 451 -22.47 16.68 -9.56
N ASN A 452 -21.15 16.88 -9.47
CA ASN A 452 -20.43 16.95 -8.22
C ASN A 452 -20.27 18.41 -7.76
N VAL A 453 -20.32 18.61 -6.43
CA VAL A 453 -20.11 19.92 -5.82
C VAL A 453 -18.96 19.81 -4.82
N TYR A 454 -17.99 20.71 -4.94
CA TYR A 454 -16.85 20.83 -4.06
C TYR A 454 -16.88 22.17 -3.32
N VAL A 455 -16.30 22.20 -2.13
CA VAL A 455 -16.17 23.39 -1.28
C VAL A 455 -14.69 23.72 -1.15
N SER A 456 -14.31 24.98 -1.18
CA SER A 456 -12.97 25.46 -0.81
C SER A 456 -13.08 26.62 0.17
N LYS A 457 -12.15 26.74 1.12
CA LYS A 457 -12.10 27.86 2.07
C LYS A 457 -11.22 28.98 1.51
N ARG A 458 -11.69 30.23 1.57
CA ARG A 458 -10.89 31.39 1.15
C ARG A 458 -9.80 31.67 2.19
N LYS A 459 -8.55 31.85 1.75
CA LYS A 459 -7.44 32.30 2.61
C LYS A 459 -7.59 33.80 2.89
N GLY A 460 -8.22 34.14 4.02
CA GLY A 460 -8.07 35.41 4.75
C GLY A 460 -8.39 36.71 4.00
N ARG A 461 -9.63 37.21 4.15
CA ARG A 461 -9.92 38.61 4.50
C ARG A 461 -11.33 38.69 5.13
N ARG A 462 -11.47 39.50 6.17
CA ARG A 462 -12.69 39.71 6.98
C ARG A 462 -13.84 40.21 6.08
N PRO A 463 -15.09 39.73 6.24
CA PRO A 463 -16.26 40.30 5.55
C PRO A 463 -16.36 41.80 5.86
N ALA A 464 -16.48 42.64 4.84
CA ALA A 464 -16.63 44.09 5.02
C ALA A 464 -18.07 44.51 5.37
N THR A 465 -19.02 43.59 5.35
CA THR A 465 -20.45 43.91 5.21
C THR A 465 -21.36 43.52 6.37
N ARG A 466 -20.87 42.92 7.46
CA ARG A 466 -21.68 42.70 8.67
C ARG A 466 -20.90 42.94 9.95
N SER A 467 -21.48 43.73 10.84
CA SER A 467 -20.89 44.01 12.15
C SER A 467 -21.08 42.82 13.10
N ILE A 468 -20.16 42.65 14.05
CA ILE A 468 -20.24 41.58 15.07
C ILE A 468 -21.55 41.66 15.86
N ALA A 469 -22.17 42.84 15.97
CA ALA A 469 -23.42 43.03 16.70
C ALA A 469 -24.64 42.39 16.02
N GLU A 470 -24.63 42.22 14.70
CA GLU A 470 -25.74 41.60 13.95
C GLU A 470 -25.67 40.05 13.92
N LEU A 471 -24.57 39.47 14.42
CA LEU A 471 -24.32 38.01 14.40
C LEU A 471 -24.44 37.36 15.78
N VAL A 472 -24.80 38.15 16.82
CA VAL A 472 -24.85 37.72 18.23
C VAL A 472 -26.25 37.87 18.85
N GLN A 473 -27.24 38.38 18.10
CA GLN A 473 -28.66 38.22 18.42
C GLN A 473 -29.22 37.02 17.67
#